data_AF-A0A932G1Z2-F1
#
_entry.id   AF-A0A932G1Z2-F1
#
_cell.length_a   1.000
_cell.length_b   1.000
_cell.length_c   1.000
_cell.angle_alpha   90.00
_cell.angle_beta   90.00
_cell.angle_gamma   90.00
#
_symmetry.space_group_name_H-M   'P 1'
#
loop_
_entity.id
_entity.type
_entity.pdbx_description
1 polymer ?
#
loop_
_entity_poly.entity_id
_entity_poly.type
_entity_poly.pdbx_seq_one_letter_code
_entity_poly.pdbx_strand_id
1 'polypeptide(L)'
;MGRRLNVAVTNTSPVIALWRVEALHLLAELFGRVIVPADVSAELLARDDAIHEALFEFGHLEFGVLPTRIVLPGLGLGESSAIEIARRTPDSIVVLDDSRARKTARELGLTVTGTIGVLMSAKRRGLVREIRPLALRLRAQGFHLRPDLVDQALASVGERPISPGPKARKPK
;
A
#
# COMPACT_ATOMS: atom_id res chain seq x y z
N MET A 1 21.52 6.87 10.13
CA MET A 1 20.77 7.37 8.96
C MET A 1 20.30 6.15 8.15
N GLY A 2 19.06 5.71 8.32
CA GLY A 2 18.54 4.55 7.58
C GLY A 2 18.33 4.90 6.11
N ARG A 3 18.85 4.10 5.19
CA ARG A 3 18.63 4.23 3.74
C ARG A 3 17.12 4.38 3.49
N ARG A 4 16.66 5.50 2.93
CA ARG A 4 15.32 5.56 2.33
C ARG A 4 15.27 4.48 1.25
N LEU A 5 14.17 3.73 1.17
CA LEU A 5 13.90 2.94 -0.03
C LEU A 5 13.69 3.98 -1.14
N ASN A 6 14.42 3.84 -2.26
CA ASN A 6 14.50 4.94 -3.21
C ASN A 6 13.18 5.18 -3.94
N VAL A 7 12.45 4.11 -4.29
CA VAL A 7 11.24 4.22 -5.12
C VAL A 7 10.13 3.27 -4.66
N ALA A 8 8.91 3.77 -4.54
CA ALA A 8 7.70 2.96 -4.48
C ALA A 8 6.91 3.06 -5.78
N VAL A 9 6.32 1.96 -6.24
CA VAL A 9 5.34 1.95 -7.32
C VAL A 9 4.01 1.49 -6.74
N THR A 10 2.94 2.26 -6.84
CA THR A 10 1.65 1.92 -6.23
C THR A 10 0.54 1.79 -7.27
N ASN A 11 -0.54 1.09 -6.92
CA ASN A 11 -1.79 1.13 -7.68
C ASN A 11 -2.88 1.90 -6.90
N THR A 12 -4.12 1.79 -7.40
CA THR A 12 -5.27 2.57 -6.94
C THR A 12 -5.66 2.29 -5.48
N SER A 13 -5.73 1.02 -5.05
CA SER A 13 -6.29 0.67 -3.74
C SER A 13 -5.48 1.19 -2.55
N PRO A 14 -4.13 1.12 -2.52
CA PRO A 14 -3.35 1.67 -1.41
C PRO A 14 -3.41 3.19 -1.32
N VAL A 15 -3.47 3.89 -2.46
CA VAL A 15 -3.63 5.35 -2.47
C VAL A 15 -4.95 5.73 -1.81
N ILE A 16 -6.07 5.14 -2.25
CA ILE A 16 -7.40 5.44 -1.68
C ILE A 16 -7.44 5.06 -0.20
N ALA A 17 -6.87 3.91 0.17
CA ALA A 17 -6.82 3.46 1.55
C ALA A 17 -6.09 4.46 2.45
N LEU A 18 -4.86 4.84 2.10
CA LEU A 18 -4.07 5.79 2.87
C LEU A 18 -4.72 7.18 2.91
N TRP A 19 -5.26 7.65 1.79
CA TRP A 19 -5.98 8.93 1.73
C TRP A 19 -7.19 8.97 2.66
N ARG A 20 -8.02 7.92 2.68
CA ARG A 20 -9.22 7.85 3.54
C ARG A 20 -8.94 7.85 5.04
N VAL A 21 -7.71 7.52 5.44
CA VAL A 21 -7.26 7.59 6.83
C VAL A 21 -6.25 8.71 7.07
N GLU A 22 -6.19 9.69 6.16
CA GLU A 22 -5.33 10.88 6.25
C GLU A 22 -3.84 10.55 6.37
N ALA A 23 -3.43 9.41 5.81
CA ALA A 23 -2.10 8.84 5.93
C ALA A 23 -1.35 8.78 4.59
N LEU A 24 -1.85 9.47 3.55
CA LEU A 24 -1.24 9.46 2.21
C LEU A 24 0.18 10.05 2.20
N HIS A 25 0.42 11.09 3.01
CA HIS A 25 1.73 11.71 3.23
C HIS A 25 2.84 10.71 3.60
N LEU A 26 2.49 9.59 4.22
CA LEU A 26 3.46 8.55 4.60
C LEU A 26 4.18 7.94 3.41
N LEU A 27 3.59 7.92 2.21
CA LEU A 27 4.29 7.47 1.02
C LEU A 27 5.50 8.37 0.71
N ALA A 28 5.30 9.69 0.73
CA ALA A 28 6.35 10.68 0.50
C ALA A 28 7.42 10.70 1.61
N GLU A 29 7.03 10.44 2.86
CA GLU A 29 7.99 10.37 3.97
C GLU A 29 8.81 9.07 3.98
N LEU A 30 8.22 7.97 3.50
CA LEU A 30 8.87 6.65 3.48
C LEU A 30 9.78 6.45 2.27
N PHE A 31 9.40 7.01 1.12
CA PHE A 31 10.04 6.77 -0.17
C PHE A 31 10.64 8.06 -0.74
N GLY A 32 11.75 7.96 -1.46
CA GLY A 32 12.33 9.13 -2.14
C GLY A 32 11.52 9.56 -3.36
N ARG A 33 10.85 8.60 -4.01
CA ARG A 33 10.02 8.75 -5.21
C ARG A 33 8.83 7.79 -5.13
N VAL A 34 7.67 8.23 -5.58
CA VAL A 34 6.44 7.43 -5.66
C VAL A 34 5.94 7.48 -7.10
N ILE A 35 6.00 6.35 -7.79
CA ILE A 35 5.52 6.22 -9.16
C ILE A 35 4.08 5.70 -9.13
N VAL A 36 3.19 6.44 -9.78
CA VAL A 36 1.79 6.03 -10.01
C VAL A 36 1.62 5.80 -11.51
N PRO A 37 1.19 4.59 -11.94
CA PRO A 37 0.88 4.35 -13.34
C PRO A 37 -0.13 5.34 -13.90
N ALA A 38 0.02 5.78 -15.15
CA ALA A 38 -0.86 6.79 -15.75
C ALA A 38 -2.34 6.38 -15.80
N ASP A 39 -2.61 5.08 -16.01
CA ASP A 39 -3.93 4.47 -15.94
C ASP A 39 -4.52 4.47 -14.53
N VAL A 40 -3.68 4.26 -13.50
CA VAL A 40 -4.08 4.42 -12.09
C VAL A 40 -4.40 5.89 -11.79
N SER A 41 -3.58 6.82 -12.26
CA SER A 41 -3.84 8.25 -12.10
C SER A 41 -5.16 8.67 -12.74
N ALA A 42 -5.42 8.21 -13.97
CA ALA A 42 -6.67 8.49 -14.66
C ALA A 42 -7.89 7.92 -13.93
N GLU A 43 -7.78 6.70 -13.36
CA GLU A 43 -8.83 6.10 -12.53
C GLU A 43 -9.09 6.89 -11.25
N LEU A 44 -8.02 7.38 -10.58
CA LEU A 44 -8.14 8.19 -9.38
C LEU A 44 -8.84 9.52 -9.67
N LEU A 45 -8.41 10.22 -10.71
CA LEU A 45 -9.01 11.48 -11.16
C LEU A 45 -10.50 11.29 -11.52
N ALA A 46 -10.83 10.22 -12.26
CA ALA A 46 -12.22 9.93 -12.61
C ALA A 46 -13.12 9.58 -11.40
N ARG A 47 -12.53 9.22 -10.26
CA ARG A 47 -13.27 8.92 -9.03
C ARG A 47 -13.47 10.14 -8.16
N ASP A 48 -12.40 10.89 -7.90
CA ASP A 48 -12.38 12.04 -7.00
C ASP A 48 -11.11 12.86 -7.22
N ASP A 49 -11.28 14.07 -7.75
CA ASP A 49 -10.18 15.01 -8.02
C ASP A 49 -9.35 15.30 -6.75
N ALA A 50 -9.97 15.30 -5.57
CA ALA A 50 -9.28 15.57 -4.31
C ALA A 50 -8.23 14.50 -3.95
N ILE A 51 -8.41 13.25 -4.40
CA ILE A 51 -7.42 12.19 -4.19
C ILE A 51 -6.18 12.45 -5.07
N HIS A 52 -6.43 12.86 -6.30
CA HIS A 52 -5.39 13.19 -7.26
C HIS A 52 -4.63 14.45 -6.83
N GLU A 53 -5.32 15.50 -6.38
CA GLU A 53 -4.72 16.71 -5.81
C GLU A 53 -3.85 16.39 -4.59
N ALA A 54 -4.36 15.57 -3.66
CA ALA A 54 -3.59 15.16 -2.49
C ALA A 54 -2.28 14.45 -2.87
N LEU A 55 -2.27 13.61 -3.92
CA LEU A 55 -1.04 12.99 -4.41
C LEU A 55 -0.02 14.03 -4.92
N PHE A 56 -0.48 15.12 -5.55
CA PHE A 56 0.39 16.20 -5.99
C PHE A 56 0.95 17.02 -4.82
N GLU A 57 0.12 17.31 -3.81
CA GLU A 57 0.51 18.14 -2.66
C GLU A 57 1.64 17.53 -1.84
N PHE A 58 1.65 16.21 -1.64
CA PHE A 58 2.66 15.56 -0.81
C PHE A 58 4.06 15.49 -1.47
N GLY A 59 4.18 15.90 -2.73
CA GLY A 59 5.43 15.85 -3.48
C GLY A 59 5.89 14.42 -3.74
N HIS A 60 6.82 14.24 -4.70
CA HIS A 60 7.40 12.94 -5.07
C HIS A 60 6.53 12.03 -5.93
N LEU A 61 5.45 12.53 -6.53
CA LEU A 61 4.64 11.81 -7.50
C LEU A 61 5.27 11.85 -8.90
N GLU A 62 5.51 10.69 -9.49
CA GLU A 62 5.86 10.54 -10.89
C GLU A 62 4.83 9.67 -11.61
N PHE A 63 4.41 10.09 -12.80
CA PHE A 63 3.52 9.26 -13.61
C PHE A 63 4.31 8.28 -14.44
N GLY A 64 4.16 7.00 -14.12
CA GLY A 64 4.76 5.92 -14.90
C GLY A 64 3.93 5.68 -16.15
N VAL A 65 4.54 5.86 -17.33
CA VAL A 65 3.92 5.53 -18.61
C VAL A 65 4.60 4.29 -19.18
N LEU A 66 3.80 3.28 -19.48
CA LEU A 66 4.27 2.10 -20.22
C LEU A 66 4.05 2.32 -21.72
N PRO A 67 4.98 1.90 -22.59
CA PRO A 67 4.86 2.04 -24.03
C PRO A 67 3.72 1.18 -24.61
N THR A 68 3.28 0.16 -23.87
CA THR A 68 2.20 -0.75 -24.27
C THR A 68 1.41 -1.12 -23.03
N ARG A 69 0.07 -1.17 -23.16
CA ARG A 69 -0.80 -1.68 -22.12
C ARG A 69 -0.62 -3.19 -22.02
N ILE A 70 -0.19 -3.66 -20.85
CA ILE A 70 -0.02 -5.07 -20.55
C ILE A 70 -1.02 -5.40 -19.45
N VAL A 71 -1.82 -6.45 -19.66
CA VAL A 71 -2.70 -7.00 -18.64
C VAL A 71 -2.18 -8.38 -18.29
N LEU A 72 -1.65 -8.53 -17.09
CA LEU A 72 -1.15 -9.80 -16.59
C LEU A 72 -2.34 -10.74 -16.32
N PRO A 73 -2.20 -12.05 -16.53
CA PRO A 73 -3.30 -12.99 -16.34
C PRO A 73 -3.95 -12.88 -14.96
N GLY A 74 -5.27 -12.64 -14.95
CA GLY A 74 -6.06 -12.57 -13.73
C GLY A 74 -5.93 -11.29 -12.90
N LEU A 75 -5.25 -10.25 -13.42
CA LEU A 75 -5.08 -8.94 -12.78
C LEU A 75 -5.78 -7.83 -13.58
N GLY A 76 -6.12 -6.74 -12.88
CA GLY A 76 -6.60 -5.51 -13.51
C GLY A 76 -5.48 -4.74 -14.23
N LEU A 77 -5.86 -3.77 -15.06
CA LEU A 77 -4.91 -2.92 -15.79
C LEU A 77 -3.98 -2.16 -14.83
N GLY A 78 -4.52 -1.47 -13.81
CA GLY A 78 -3.71 -0.71 -12.85
C GLY A 78 -2.73 -1.56 -12.02
N GLU A 79 -3.13 -2.79 -11.66
CA GLU A 79 -2.24 -3.75 -10.98
C GLU A 79 -1.12 -4.21 -11.91
N SER A 80 -1.47 -4.54 -13.16
CA SER A 80 -0.52 -4.98 -14.18
C SER A 80 0.48 -3.88 -14.51
N SER A 81 0.02 -2.65 -14.67
CA SER A 81 0.86 -1.48 -14.94
C SER A 81 1.81 -1.20 -13.78
N ALA A 82 1.34 -1.26 -12.53
CA ALA A 82 2.19 -1.09 -11.35
C ALA A 82 3.31 -2.16 -11.28
N ILE A 83 2.97 -3.42 -11.56
CA ILE A 83 3.94 -4.53 -11.59
C ILE A 83 4.99 -4.31 -12.70
N GLU A 84 4.55 -4.01 -13.92
CA GLU A 84 5.45 -3.84 -15.06
C GLU A 84 6.36 -2.61 -14.92
N ILE A 85 5.86 -1.52 -14.33
CA ILE A 85 6.68 -0.35 -13.99
C ILE A 85 7.70 -0.71 -12.91
N ALA A 86 7.30 -1.43 -11.87
CA ALA A 86 8.24 -1.89 -10.83
C ALA A 86 9.34 -2.80 -11.39
N ARG A 87 9.03 -3.70 -12.33
CA ARG A 87 10.04 -4.54 -13.02
C ARG A 87 11.08 -3.75 -13.79
N ARG A 88 10.69 -2.58 -14.31
CA ARG A 88 11.56 -1.67 -15.06
C ARG A 88 12.26 -0.65 -14.16
N THR A 89 11.96 -0.65 -12.85
CA THR A 89 12.45 0.32 -11.89
C THR A 89 13.33 -0.39 -10.86
N PRO A 90 14.67 -0.33 -11.01
CA PRO A 90 15.59 -0.93 -10.04
C PRO A 90 15.37 -0.39 -8.63
N ASP A 91 15.62 -1.24 -7.63
CA ASP A 91 15.49 -0.92 -6.20
C ASP A 91 14.12 -0.34 -5.80
N SER A 92 13.07 -0.72 -6.54
CA SER A 92 11.69 -0.33 -6.24
C SER A 92 10.96 -1.37 -5.38
N ILE A 93 10.00 -0.88 -4.61
CA ILE A 93 9.00 -1.71 -3.93
C ILE A 93 7.63 -1.44 -4.55
N VAL A 94 6.88 -2.49 -4.87
CA VAL A 94 5.51 -2.34 -5.36
C VAL A 94 4.51 -2.42 -4.20
N VAL A 95 3.59 -1.48 -4.12
CA VAL A 95 2.54 -1.37 -3.09
C VAL A 95 1.24 -1.90 -3.68
N LEU A 96 0.78 -3.06 -3.20
CA LEU A 96 -0.39 -3.78 -3.71
C LEU A 96 -1.21 -4.41 -2.57
N ASP A 97 -2.51 -4.17 -2.56
CA ASP A 97 -3.43 -4.77 -1.58
C ASP A 97 -4.13 -6.06 -2.06
N ASP A 98 -4.20 -6.30 -3.36
CA ASP A 98 -4.79 -7.54 -3.88
C ASP A 98 -3.87 -8.75 -3.68
N SER A 99 -4.48 -9.87 -3.29
CA SER A 99 -3.74 -11.10 -2.96
C SER A 99 -3.10 -11.76 -4.19
N ARG A 100 -3.77 -11.74 -5.35
CA ARG A 100 -3.25 -12.28 -6.60
C ARG A 100 -2.18 -11.34 -7.15
N ALA A 101 -2.41 -10.03 -7.16
CA ALA A 101 -1.42 -9.06 -7.62
C ALA A 101 -0.12 -9.17 -6.82
N ARG A 102 -0.21 -9.28 -5.49
CA ARG A 102 0.96 -9.52 -4.63
C ARG A 102 1.65 -10.85 -4.92
N LYS A 103 0.91 -11.91 -5.23
CA LYS A 103 1.47 -13.22 -5.57
C LYS A 103 2.25 -13.13 -6.88
N THR A 104 1.62 -12.63 -7.94
CA THR A 104 2.23 -12.43 -9.26
C THR A 104 3.48 -11.56 -9.18
N ALA A 105 3.43 -10.44 -8.45
CA ALA A 105 4.58 -9.55 -8.27
C ALA A 105 5.78 -10.27 -7.60
N ARG A 106 5.54 -11.10 -6.57
CA ARG A 106 6.60 -11.88 -5.92
C ARG A 106 7.15 -12.97 -6.83
N GLU A 107 6.30 -13.65 -7.59
CA GLU A 107 6.73 -14.67 -8.58
C GLU A 107 7.63 -14.05 -9.66
N LEU A 108 7.45 -12.77 -9.96
CA LEU A 108 8.29 -11.97 -10.86
C LEU A 108 9.53 -11.38 -10.18
N GLY A 109 9.82 -11.76 -8.93
CA GLY A 109 11.02 -11.33 -8.19
C GLY A 109 10.96 -9.92 -7.60
N LEU A 110 9.78 -9.29 -7.57
CA LEU A 110 9.63 -7.95 -7.02
C LEU A 110 9.56 -7.96 -5.49
N THR A 111 10.05 -6.88 -4.88
CA THR A 111 9.76 -6.58 -3.48
C THR A 111 8.35 -6.01 -3.39
N VAL A 112 7.51 -6.59 -2.51
CA VAL A 112 6.09 -6.26 -2.42
C VAL A 112 5.71 -5.86 -1.00
N THR A 113 4.97 -4.77 -0.88
CA THR A 113 4.23 -4.38 0.33
C THR A 113 2.76 -4.11 0.01
N GLY A 114 1.96 -3.77 1.01
CA GLY A 114 0.59 -3.27 0.85
C GLY A 114 0.34 -2.15 1.87
N THR A 115 -0.89 -1.66 1.96
CA THR A 115 -1.27 -0.54 2.83
C THR A 115 -0.85 -0.75 4.28
N ILE A 116 -1.14 -1.92 4.85
CA ILE A 116 -0.74 -2.24 6.24
C ILE A 116 0.78 -2.25 6.39
N GLY A 117 1.53 -2.74 5.39
CA GLY A 117 2.99 -2.72 5.42
C GLY A 117 3.58 -1.31 5.34
N VAL A 118 2.93 -0.39 4.62
CA VAL A 118 3.27 1.04 4.62
C VAL A 118 3.08 1.63 6.02
N LEU A 119 1.92 1.41 6.64
CA LEU A 119 1.65 1.89 8.01
C LEU A 119 2.65 1.33 9.03
N MET A 120 2.96 0.04 8.96
CA MET A 120 3.98 -0.58 9.81
C MET A 120 5.36 0.07 9.62
N SER A 121 5.73 0.37 8.38
CA SER A 121 7.00 1.02 8.06
C SER A 121 7.05 2.44 8.62
N ALA A 122 5.95 3.19 8.51
CA ALA A 122 5.81 4.51 9.11
C ALA A 122 5.99 4.47 10.63
N LYS A 123 5.34 3.53 11.31
CA LYS A 123 5.51 3.35 12.76
C LYS A 123 6.94 3.03 13.15
N ARG A 124 7.60 2.10 12.46
CA ARG A 124 8.99 1.73 12.74
C ARG A 124 9.95 2.90 12.56
N ARG A 125 9.62 3.86 11.69
CA ARG A 125 10.39 5.10 11.51
C ARG A 125 9.95 6.24 12.43
N GLY A 126 8.96 6.02 13.30
CA GLY A 126 8.44 7.05 14.21
C GLY A 126 7.58 8.11 13.55
N LEU A 127 7.13 7.91 12.29
CA LEU A 127 6.28 8.86 11.56
C LEU A 127 4.84 8.85 12.09
N VAL A 128 4.41 7.72 12.65
CA VAL A 128 3.13 7.58 13.36
C VAL A 128 3.34 6.89 14.69
N ARG A 129 2.59 7.33 15.71
CA ARG A 129 2.65 6.73 17.06
C ARG A 129 2.02 5.34 17.08
N GLU A 130 0.87 5.19 16.41
CA GLU A 130 0.06 3.97 16.40
C GLU A 130 -0.56 3.73 15.02
N ILE A 131 -0.66 2.46 14.61
CA ILE A 131 -1.29 2.05 13.35
C ILE A 131 -2.63 1.37 13.56
N ARG A 132 -2.93 0.87 14.78
CA ARG A 132 -4.21 0.24 15.13
C ARG A 132 -5.41 1.17 14.88
N PRO A 133 -5.40 2.47 15.24
CA PRO A 133 -6.52 3.35 14.94
C PRO A 133 -6.75 3.48 13.42
N LEU A 134 -5.67 3.58 12.63
CA LEU A 134 -5.73 3.68 11.18
C LEU A 134 -6.29 2.39 10.56
N ALA A 135 -5.82 1.22 11.02
CA ALA A 135 -6.33 -0.07 10.58
C ALA A 135 -7.83 -0.28 10.92
N LEU A 136 -8.27 0.19 12.08
CA LEU A 136 -9.69 0.18 12.47
C LEU A 136 -10.54 1.10 11.57
N ARG A 137 -10.05 2.31 11.26
CA ARG A 137 -10.71 3.24 10.34
C ARG A 137 -10.84 2.65 8.94
N LEU A 138 -9.76 2.06 8.40
CA LEU A 138 -9.79 1.36 7.11
C LEU A 138 -10.87 0.27 7.09
N ARG A 139 -10.92 -0.57 8.13
CA ARG A 139 -11.94 -1.62 8.23
C ARG A 139 -13.36 -1.04 8.29
N ALA A 140 -13.57 0.04 9.06
CA ALA A 140 -14.87 0.70 9.16
C ALA A 140 -15.31 1.33 7.83
N GLN A 141 -14.37 1.74 6.97
CA GLN A 141 -14.63 2.29 5.65
C GLN A 141 -14.75 1.22 4.55
N GLY A 142 -14.82 -0.07 4.92
CA GLY A 142 -15.08 -1.17 4.00
C GLY A 142 -13.84 -1.78 3.35
N PHE A 143 -12.62 -1.38 3.73
CA PHE A 143 -11.42 -2.03 3.22
C PHE A 143 -11.30 -3.45 3.76
N HIS A 144 -11.12 -4.42 2.86
CA HIS A 144 -10.93 -5.81 3.24
C HIS A 144 -9.52 -6.00 3.80
N LEU A 145 -9.44 -6.05 5.13
CA LEU A 145 -8.22 -6.37 5.84
C LEU A 145 -8.36 -7.75 6.49
N ARG A 146 -7.54 -8.70 6.07
CA ARG A 146 -7.57 -10.05 6.64
C ARG A 146 -7.23 -9.98 8.13
N PRO A 147 -8.14 -10.36 9.06
CA PRO A 147 -7.97 -10.09 10.49
C PRO A 147 -6.64 -10.58 11.06
N ASP A 148 -6.28 -11.83 10.74
CA ASP A 148 -5.04 -12.45 11.20
C ASP A 148 -3.78 -11.71 10.71
N LEU A 149 -3.82 -11.16 9.49
CA LEU A 149 -2.69 -10.40 8.93
C LEU A 149 -2.54 -9.05 9.64
N VAL A 150 -3.66 -8.38 9.94
CA VAL A 150 -3.62 -7.12 10.69
C VAL A 150 -3.15 -7.36 12.12
N ASP A 151 -3.64 -8.40 12.78
CA ASP A 151 -3.23 -8.70 14.16
C ASP A 151 -1.74 -9.05 14.24
N GLN A 152 -1.23 -9.82 13.26
CA GLN A 152 0.22 -10.08 13.13
C GLN A 152 1.01 -8.80 12.86
N ALA A 153 0.50 -7.93 11.98
CA ALA A 153 1.11 -6.64 11.69
C ALA A 153 1.22 -5.78 12.96
N LEU A 154 0.13 -5.65 13.71
CA LEU A 154 0.06 -4.92 14.97
C LEU A 154 1.03 -5.49 16.01
N ALA A 155 1.01 -6.80 16.22
CA ALA A 155 1.92 -7.45 17.15
C ALA A 155 3.39 -7.21 16.79
N SER A 156 3.74 -7.24 15.49
CA SER A 156 5.11 -7.02 15.01
C SER A 156 5.65 -5.59 15.22
N VAL A 157 4.77 -4.65 15.59
CA VAL A 157 5.14 -3.27 15.95
C VAL A 157 4.77 -2.94 17.41
N GLY A 158 4.51 -3.96 18.23
CA GLY A 158 4.21 -3.79 19.66
C GLY A 158 2.83 -3.24 19.97
N GLU A 159 1.86 -3.38 19.05
CA GLU A 159 0.48 -2.96 19.25
C GLU A 159 -0.45 -4.12 19.54
N ARG A 160 -1.55 -3.82 20.26
CA ARG A 160 -2.57 -4.81 20.61
C ARG A 160 -3.38 -5.22 19.36
N PRO A 161 -3.71 -6.51 19.20
CA PRO A 161 -4.62 -6.97 18.16
C PRO A 161 -5.96 -6.23 18.11
N ILE A 162 -6.62 -6.28 16.96
CA ILE A 162 -7.98 -5.82 16.77
C ILE A 162 -8.96 -6.93 17.13
N SER A 163 -8.69 -8.18 16.75
CA SER A 163 -9.55 -9.29 17.12
C SER A 163 -9.49 -9.52 18.63
N PRO A 164 -10.60 -9.89 19.28
CA PRO A 164 -10.52 -10.42 20.63
C PRO A 164 -9.55 -11.61 20.58
N GLY A 165 -8.59 -11.65 21.51
CA GLY A 165 -7.60 -12.74 21.58
C GLY A 165 -8.27 -14.11 21.57
N PRO A 166 -7.54 -15.20 21.26
CA PRO A 166 -8.13 -16.53 21.20
C PRO A 166 -8.96 -16.76 22.47
N LYS A 167 -10.25 -17.10 22.30
CA LYS A 167 -11.11 -17.50 23.43
C LYS A 167 -10.33 -18.56 24.19
N ALA A 168 -10.01 -18.30 25.46
CA ALA A 168 -9.38 -19.29 26.33
C ALA A 168 -10.19 -20.58 26.15
N ARG A 169 -9.53 -21.65 25.67
CA ARG A 169 -10.17 -22.96 25.60
C ARG A 169 -10.65 -23.26 27.01
N LYS A 170 -11.97 -23.40 27.19
CA LYS A 170 -12.50 -23.92 28.45
C LYS A 170 -11.80 -25.25 28.70
N PRO A 171 -11.24 -25.49 29.90
CA PRO A 171 -10.75 -26.82 30.23
C PRO A 171 -11.90 -27.82 30.04
N LYS A 172 -11.57 -28.97 29.45
CA LYS A 172 -12.50 -30.11 29.34
C LYS A 172 -12.90 -30.57 30.75
#